data_AF-A0AAJ2QDX6-F1
#
_entry.id   AF-A0AAJ2QDX6-F1
#
_cell.length_a   1.000
_cell.length_b   1.000
_cell.length_c   1.000
_cell.angle_alpha   90.00
_cell.angle_beta   90.00
_cell.angle_gamma   90.00
#
_symmetry.space_group_name_H-M   'P 1'
#
loop_
_entity.id
_entity.type
_entity.pdbx_description
1 polymer ?
#
loop_
_entity_poly.entity_id
_entity_poly.type
_entity_poly.pdbx_seq_one_letter_code
_entity_poly.pdbx_strand_id
1 'polypeptide(L)'
;MTALSLLTQQDARTRRDRLEVLTALTNGPEFDPVLRGGVLKIPPMHSVYPWSCTVIDCARPRWRRYAMCSVHAEQWQEAETRGASRAQFLRTAEPLPATEMPEAMMCRICPQRPAFSLQLVLCFRHRNRWLSHLKRHPGGGQAEFERWLADQPSLPGYGECRADVCDELAASPLGLCGAHERGYIRAGRPGGAKLPKNFFATYERGDRPVPVTCEDEVAFRAWCRAQLPVHRTGTVNLRGLRPLLRAELQWGMYVHGLQPVAVWHLTWVQSLADECQRRDVQSLAGLDASVFRRAYHQRMVQEIQQALRKIYFTPSETRDAGYIASRPSTSGCASRAAPATST
;
A
#
# COMPACT_ATOMS: atom_id res chain seq x y z
N MET A 1 24.82 -25.14 24.44
CA MET A 1 24.57 -23.78 23.91
C MET A 1 25.05 -23.57 22.46
N THR A 2 25.81 -24.50 21.87
CA THR A 2 26.42 -24.40 20.53
C THR A 2 25.47 -24.68 19.35
N ALA A 3 24.53 -25.63 19.49
CA ALA A 3 23.63 -26.02 18.40
C ALA A 3 22.59 -24.95 18.03
N LEU A 4 22.05 -24.22 19.02
CA LEU A 4 21.10 -23.13 18.78
C LEU A 4 21.77 -21.96 18.04
N SER A 5 23.02 -21.66 18.37
CA SER A 5 23.81 -20.61 17.72
C SER A 5 24.10 -20.94 16.26
N LEU A 6 24.46 -22.19 15.96
CA LEU A 6 24.68 -22.67 14.59
C LEU A 6 23.40 -22.62 13.73
N LEU A 7 22.25 -23.04 14.28
CA LEU A 7 20.96 -22.94 13.59
C LEU A 7 20.58 -21.48 13.29
N THR A 8 20.78 -20.56 14.24
CA THR A 8 20.52 -19.13 14.01
C THR A 8 21.48 -18.49 12.99
N GLN A 9 22.74 -18.93 12.94
CA GLN A 9 23.71 -18.46 11.95
C GLN A 9 23.40 -18.99 10.54
N GLN A 10 22.96 -20.25 10.44
CA GLN A 10 22.58 -20.87 9.18
C GLN A 10 21.32 -20.21 8.60
N ASP A 11 20.32 -19.95 9.44
CA ASP A 11 19.12 -19.18 9.04
C ASP A 11 19.48 -17.74 8.61
N ALA A 12 20.38 -17.06 9.32
CA ALA A 12 20.82 -15.72 8.93
C ALA A 12 21.57 -15.70 7.59
N ARG A 13 22.41 -16.71 7.32
CA ARG A 13 23.11 -16.86 6.04
C ARG A 13 22.13 -17.13 4.91
N THR A 14 21.24 -18.11 5.06
CA THR A 14 20.21 -18.43 4.06
C THR A 14 19.34 -17.20 3.76
N ARG A 15 18.96 -16.41 4.76
CA ARG A 15 18.20 -15.16 4.54
C ARG A 15 18.99 -14.11 3.76
N ARG A 16 20.30 -13.98 4.01
CA ARG A 16 21.16 -13.07 3.27
C ARG A 16 21.27 -13.49 1.80
N ASP A 17 21.52 -14.77 1.57
CA ASP A 17 21.66 -15.33 0.22
C ASP A 17 20.36 -15.15 -0.58
N ARG A 18 19.20 -15.40 0.05
CA ARG A 18 17.87 -15.15 -0.56
C ARG A 18 17.64 -13.69 -0.89
N LEU A 19 18.01 -12.78 0.00
CA LEU A 19 17.88 -11.34 -0.24
C LEU A 19 18.79 -10.89 -1.39
N GLU A 20 19.99 -11.43 -1.49
CA GLU A 20 20.91 -11.13 -2.59
C GLU A 20 20.34 -11.58 -3.93
N VAL A 21 19.85 -12.82 -4.02
CA VAL A 21 19.19 -13.35 -5.23
C VAL A 21 18.01 -12.47 -5.65
N LEU A 22 17.10 -12.16 -4.71
CA LEU A 22 15.95 -11.32 -5.02
C LEU A 22 16.33 -9.89 -5.42
N THR A 23 17.35 -9.32 -4.77
CA THR A 23 17.84 -7.99 -5.12
C THR A 23 18.40 -7.97 -6.55
N ALA A 24 19.16 -8.99 -6.95
CA ALA A 24 19.64 -9.13 -8.31
C ALA A 24 18.48 -9.25 -9.32
N LEU A 25 17.47 -10.07 -9.02
CA LEU A 25 16.29 -10.25 -9.88
C LEU A 25 15.45 -8.97 -10.00
N THR A 26 15.17 -8.28 -8.89
CA THR A 26 14.38 -7.03 -8.86
C THR A 26 15.08 -5.88 -9.58
N ASN A 27 16.42 -5.85 -9.56
CA ASN A 27 17.22 -4.86 -10.29
C ASN A 27 17.44 -5.22 -11.76
N GLY A 28 17.05 -6.43 -12.19
CA GLY A 28 17.16 -6.87 -13.58
C GLY A 28 16.23 -6.07 -14.52
N PRO A 29 16.54 -5.98 -15.82
CA PRO A 29 15.83 -5.12 -16.78
C PRO A 29 14.36 -5.52 -16.98
N GLU A 30 14.07 -6.82 -16.95
CA GLU A 30 12.72 -7.39 -17.16
C GLU A 30 11.76 -7.17 -15.98
N PHE A 31 12.28 -6.74 -14.83
CA PHE A 31 11.45 -6.50 -13.65
C PHE A 31 10.63 -5.22 -13.83
N ASP A 32 9.36 -5.25 -13.46
CA ASP A 32 8.48 -4.08 -13.60
C ASP A 32 9.01 -2.89 -12.76
N PRO A 33 9.37 -1.75 -13.39
CA PRO A 33 9.86 -0.58 -12.67
C PRO A 33 8.91 -0.07 -11.58
N VAL A 34 7.60 -0.23 -11.77
CA VAL A 34 6.57 0.19 -10.81
C VAL A 34 6.69 -0.55 -9.48
N LEU A 35 7.25 -1.76 -9.49
CA LEU A 35 7.36 -2.64 -8.33
C LEU A 35 8.70 -2.52 -7.57
N ARG A 36 9.67 -1.72 -8.02
CA ARG A 36 11.04 -1.67 -7.44
C ARG A 36 11.18 -0.84 -6.16
N GLY A 37 10.26 0.09 -5.89
CA GLY A 37 10.36 1.04 -4.77
C GLY A 37 9.95 0.51 -3.39
N GLY A 38 10.22 1.28 -2.34
CA GLY A 38 9.63 1.04 -1.00
C GLY A 38 8.16 1.49 -0.90
N VAL A 39 7.75 2.40 -1.78
CA VAL A 39 6.34 2.77 -2.00
C VAL A 39 6.07 2.55 -3.47
N LEU A 40 5.23 1.57 -3.77
CA LEU A 40 4.86 1.20 -5.14
C LEU A 40 3.75 2.14 -5.59
N LYS A 41 3.98 2.89 -6.67
CA LYS A 41 2.99 3.82 -7.25
C LYS A 41 2.39 3.21 -8.51
N ILE A 42 1.26 2.54 -8.34
CA ILE A 42 0.62 1.76 -9.40
C ILE A 42 -0.23 2.71 -10.27
N PRO A 43 -0.09 2.69 -11.61
CA PRO A 43 -0.95 3.47 -12.50
C PRO A 43 -2.44 3.12 -12.34
N PRO A 44 -3.37 4.08 -12.53
CA PRO A 44 -4.82 3.85 -12.35
C PRO A 44 -5.38 2.64 -13.11
N MET A 45 -5.00 2.53 -14.38
CA MET A 45 -5.44 1.50 -15.32
C MET A 45 -4.38 0.41 -15.53
N HIS A 46 -3.52 0.15 -14.53
CA HIS A 46 -2.54 -0.93 -14.61
C HIS A 46 -3.23 -2.24 -15.02
N SER A 47 -2.64 -2.99 -15.95
CA SER A 47 -3.24 -4.20 -16.54
C SER A 47 -3.62 -5.27 -15.52
N VAL A 48 -2.73 -5.53 -14.56
CA VAL A 48 -2.93 -6.52 -13.48
C VAL A 48 -3.49 -5.93 -12.19
N TYR A 49 -3.02 -4.74 -11.80
CA TYR A 49 -3.40 -4.07 -10.56
C TYR A 49 -4.24 -2.80 -10.76
N PRO A 50 -5.32 -2.79 -11.58
CA PRO A 50 -6.07 -1.57 -11.79
C PRO A 50 -6.76 -1.17 -10.50
N TRP A 51 -6.83 0.14 -10.25
CA TRP A 51 -7.50 0.69 -9.09
C TRP A 51 -8.46 1.84 -9.41
N SER A 52 -8.49 2.39 -10.63
CA SER A 52 -9.53 3.36 -11.04
C SER A 52 -10.79 2.67 -11.53
N CYS A 53 -11.92 3.39 -11.45
CA CYS A 53 -13.17 2.98 -12.06
C CYS A 53 -13.02 2.79 -13.59
N THR A 54 -13.67 1.77 -14.14
CA THR A 54 -13.71 1.50 -15.59
C THR A 54 -14.62 2.44 -16.38
N VAL A 55 -15.52 3.20 -15.74
CA VAL A 55 -16.28 4.25 -16.43
C VAL A 55 -15.33 5.33 -16.93
N ILE A 56 -15.45 5.69 -18.20
CA ILE A 56 -14.60 6.68 -18.88
C ILE A 56 -14.63 8.00 -18.09
N ASP A 57 -13.46 8.61 -17.90
CA ASP A 57 -13.24 9.85 -17.16
C ASP A 57 -13.68 9.86 -15.68
N CYS A 58 -14.10 8.72 -15.13
CA CYS A 58 -14.41 8.63 -13.71
C CYS A 58 -13.12 8.66 -12.88
N ALA A 59 -12.97 9.69 -12.05
CA ALA A 59 -11.78 9.90 -11.23
C ALA A 59 -11.85 9.18 -9.86
N ARG A 60 -12.82 8.27 -9.67
CA ARG A 60 -13.01 7.54 -8.42
C ARG A 60 -12.29 6.19 -8.42
N PRO A 61 -11.84 5.71 -7.25
CA PRO A 61 -11.31 4.36 -7.10
C PRO A 61 -12.36 3.31 -7.45
N ARG A 62 -11.92 2.19 -8.01
CA ARG A 62 -12.75 1.01 -8.18
C ARG A 62 -13.09 0.39 -6.83
N TRP A 63 -14.27 -0.17 -6.79
CA TRP A 63 -14.76 -1.03 -5.73
C TRP A 63 -14.73 -2.49 -6.18
N ARG A 64 -14.67 -3.39 -5.20
CA ARG A 64 -14.14 -4.76 -5.32
C ARG A 64 -14.80 -5.62 -6.41
N ARG A 65 -16.09 -5.45 -6.68
CA ARG A 65 -16.90 -6.45 -7.39
C ARG A 65 -17.08 -6.20 -8.90
N TYR A 66 -17.09 -4.95 -9.36
CA TYR A 66 -17.54 -4.62 -10.73
C TYR A 66 -16.51 -3.89 -11.58
N ALA A 67 -15.27 -3.76 -11.12
CA ALA A 67 -14.28 -2.86 -11.74
C ALA A 67 -14.76 -1.39 -11.84
N MET A 68 -15.82 -1.05 -11.12
CA MET A 68 -16.44 0.27 -11.07
C MET A 68 -16.32 0.82 -9.65
N CYS A 69 -16.41 2.13 -9.47
CA CYS A 69 -16.56 2.72 -8.13
C CYS A 69 -17.86 2.26 -7.47
N SER A 70 -18.03 2.48 -6.16
CA SER A 70 -19.24 2.02 -5.44
C SER A 70 -20.52 2.57 -6.06
N VAL A 71 -20.52 3.85 -6.44
CA VAL A 71 -21.69 4.51 -7.04
C VAL A 71 -22.01 3.93 -8.42
N HIS A 72 -21.01 3.76 -9.28
CA HIS A 72 -21.22 3.15 -10.60
C HIS A 72 -21.59 1.67 -10.51
N ALA A 73 -21.12 0.96 -9.47
CA ALA A 73 -21.53 -0.41 -9.21
C ALA A 73 -23.02 -0.51 -8.84
N GLU A 74 -23.52 0.41 -8.01
CA GLU A 74 -24.95 0.51 -7.66
C GLU A 74 -25.80 0.88 -8.89
N GLN A 75 -25.38 1.91 -9.63
CA GLN A 75 -26.05 2.31 -10.87
C GLN A 75 -26.05 1.19 -11.93
N TRP A 76 -24.97 0.42 -12.02
CA TRP A 76 -24.91 -0.74 -12.90
C TRP A 76 -25.89 -1.82 -12.48
N GLN A 77 -25.98 -2.14 -11.18
CA GLN A 77 -26.96 -3.11 -10.69
C GLN A 77 -28.39 -2.70 -11.05
N GLU A 78 -28.73 -1.42 -10.89
CA GLU A 78 -30.04 -0.91 -11.30
C GLU A 78 -30.26 -1.03 -12.81
N ALA A 79 -29.27 -0.66 -13.63
CA ALA A 79 -29.37 -0.74 -15.08
C ALA A 79 -29.49 -2.20 -15.57
N GLU A 80 -28.74 -3.11 -14.96
CA GLU A 80 -28.76 -4.55 -15.24
C GLU A 80 -30.14 -5.15 -14.95
N THR A 81 -30.78 -4.79 -13.82
CA THR A 81 -32.15 -5.22 -13.51
C THR A 81 -33.19 -4.72 -14.52
N ARG A 82 -32.91 -3.61 -15.21
CA ARG A 82 -33.74 -3.05 -16.29
C ARG A 82 -33.38 -3.60 -17.68
N GLY A 83 -32.49 -4.59 -17.76
CA GLY A 83 -32.08 -5.25 -19.00
C GLY A 83 -31.05 -4.47 -19.82
N ALA A 84 -30.41 -3.44 -19.26
CA ALA A 84 -29.38 -2.69 -19.97
C ALA A 84 -28.11 -3.53 -20.18
N SER A 85 -27.44 -3.33 -21.32
CA SER A 85 -26.14 -3.97 -21.55
C SER A 85 -25.01 -3.24 -20.81
N ARG A 86 -24.03 -4.00 -20.31
CA ARG A 86 -22.86 -3.43 -19.60
C ARG A 86 -22.04 -2.50 -20.48
N ALA A 87 -21.88 -2.86 -21.74
CA ALA A 87 -21.16 -2.04 -22.71
C ALA A 87 -21.86 -0.70 -22.95
N GLN A 88 -23.20 -0.69 -23.03
CA GLN A 88 -23.96 0.55 -23.12
C GLN A 88 -23.81 1.39 -21.85
N PHE A 89 -23.99 0.80 -20.67
CA PHE A 89 -23.83 1.49 -19.40
C PHE A 89 -22.47 2.18 -19.28
N LEU A 90 -21.37 1.47 -19.56
CA LEU A 90 -20.02 2.03 -19.48
C LEU A 90 -19.78 3.21 -20.44
N ARG A 91 -20.50 3.27 -21.57
CA ARG A 91 -20.42 4.39 -22.52
C ARG A 91 -21.27 5.59 -22.12
N THR A 92 -22.36 5.38 -21.40
CA THR A 92 -23.35 6.44 -21.10
C THR A 92 -23.32 6.91 -19.65
N ALA A 93 -22.66 6.17 -18.75
CA ALA A 93 -22.56 6.54 -17.34
C ALA A 93 -21.77 7.84 -17.18
N GLU A 94 -22.32 8.78 -16.41
CA GLU A 94 -21.65 10.05 -16.14
C GLU A 94 -20.39 9.85 -15.28
N PRO A 95 -19.26 10.48 -15.62
CA PRO A 95 -18.06 10.43 -14.81
C PRO A 95 -18.27 11.15 -13.48
N LEU A 96 -17.67 10.60 -12.42
CA LEU A 96 -17.74 11.19 -11.09
C LEU A 96 -16.39 11.81 -10.70
N PRO A 97 -16.39 12.97 -10.03
CA PRO A 97 -15.15 13.58 -9.55
C PRO A 97 -14.54 12.73 -8.42
N ALA A 98 -13.22 12.87 -8.27
CA ALA A 98 -12.44 12.20 -7.25
C ALA A 98 -12.97 12.51 -5.83
N THR A 99 -13.12 11.48 -5.01
CA THR A 99 -13.47 11.59 -3.59
C THR A 99 -12.27 11.48 -2.66
N GLU A 100 -11.14 11.08 -3.23
CA GLU A 100 -9.85 10.90 -2.59
C GLU A 100 -8.76 11.12 -3.62
N MET A 101 -7.59 11.59 -3.19
CA MET A 101 -6.44 11.77 -4.07
C MET A 101 -5.45 10.64 -3.82
N PRO A 102 -4.91 10.02 -4.90
CA PRO A 102 -3.87 8.99 -4.80
C PRO A 102 -2.62 9.48 -4.08
N GLU A 103 -2.33 10.78 -4.20
CA GLU A 103 -1.17 11.40 -3.56
C GLU A 103 -1.60 12.42 -2.49
N ALA A 104 -0.73 12.62 -1.50
CA ALA A 104 -0.90 13.68 -0.53
C ALA A 104 -0.83 15.04 -1.25
N MET A 105 -1.94 15.79 -1.21
CA MET A 105 -1.95 17.13 -1.80
C MET A 105 -1.30 18.13 -0.86
N MET A 106 -0.59 19.09 -1.45
CA MET A 106 -0.04 20.23 -0.74
C MET A 106 -0.97 21.42 -0.86
N CYS A 107 -0.96 22.29 0.15
CA CYS A 107 -1.72 23.52 0.09
C CYS A 107 -1.27 24.38 -1.09
N ARG A 108 -2.23 24.94 -1.84
CA ARG A 108 -1.96 25.86 -2.96
C ARG A 108 -1.11 27.08 -2.56
N ILE A 109 -1.14 27.48 -1.29
CA ILE A 109 -0.38 28.61 -0.75
C ILE A 109 0.88 28.14 0.01
N CYS A 110 0.84 26.95 0.62
CA CYS A 110 1.92 26.38 1.43
C CYS A 110 2.37 25.02 0.85
N PRO A 111 3.35 24.99 -0.05
CA PRO A 111 3.84 23.73 -0.62
C PRO A 111 4.38 22.75 0.43
N GLN A 112 4.83 23.26 1.58
CA GLN A 112 5.36 22.48 2.71
C GLN A 112 4.30 22.14 3.77
N ARG A 113 3.01 22.31 3.47
CA ARG A 113 1.91 21.91 4.37
C ARG A 113 0.89 21.05 3.62
N PRO A 114 0.45 19.92 4.20
CA PRO A 114 -0.55 19.08 3.58
C PRO A 114 -1.89 19.83 3.48
N ALA A 115 -2.59 19.65 2.37
CA ALA A 115 -3.95 20.09 2.19
C ALA A 115 -4.89 19.27 3.08
N PHE A 116 -5.84 19.96 3.73
CA PHE A 116 -6.81 19.36 4.63
C PHE A 116 -8.13 18.99 3.92
N SER A 117 -8.42 19.62 2.76
CA SER A 117 -9.60 19.28 1.97
C SER A 117 -9.28 19.18 0.48
N LEU A 118 -10.01 18.29 -0.20
CA LEU A 118 -9.83 18.08 -1.64
C LEU A 118 -10.37 19.23 -2.48
N GLN A 119 -11.48 19.82 -2.06
CA GLN A 119 -12.17 20.88 -2.80
C GLN A 119 -11.36 22.18 -2.84
N LEU A 120 -10.79 22.58 -1.71
CA LEU A 120 -10.08 23.85 -1.59
C LEU A 120 -8.59 23.69 -1.82
N VAL A 121 -8.04 22.49 -1.57
CA VAL A 121 -6.59 22.21 -1.63
C VAL A 121 -5.82 23.21 -0.75
N LEU A 122 -6.34 23.44 0.45
CA LEU A 122 -5.77 24.35 1.44
C LEU A 122 -5.34 23.62 2.69
N CYS A 123 -4.24 24.04 3.32
CA CYS A 123 -3.88 23.57 4.64
C CYS A 123 -4.97 23.97 5.65
N PHE A 124 -4.98 23.33 6.81
CA PHE A 124 -5.98 23.59 7.85
C PHE A 124 -6.13 25.09 8.19
N ARG A 125 -5.00 25.83 8.26
CA ARG A 125 -4.99 27.26 8.57
C ARG A 125 -5.62 28.11 7.46
N HIS A 126 -5.20 27.94 6.20
CA HIS A 126 -5.78 28.68 5.09
C HIS A 126 -7.25 28.33 4.88
N ARG A 127 -7.65 27.06 5.04
CA ARG A 127 -9.06 26.67 5.04
C ARG A 127 -9.86 27.45 6.08
N ASN A 128 -9.39 27.54 7.33
CA ASN A 128 -10.13 28.24 8.38
C ASN A 128 -10.13 29.76 8.19
N ARG A 129 -9.06 30.35 7.62
CA ARG A 129 -9.05 31.76 7.22
C ARG A 129 -10.06 32.03 6.10
N TRP A 130 -10.13 31.17 5.10
CA TRP A 130 -11.12 31.25 4.02
C TRP A 130 -12.55 31.16 4.56
N LEU A 131 -12.84 30.17 5.41
CA LEU A 131 -14.15 30.07 6.05
C LEU A 131 -14.50 31.29 6.91
N SER A 132 -13.50 31.92 7.54
CA SER A 132 -13.70 33.17 8.29
C SER A 132 -13.88 34.38 7.38
N HIS A 133 -13.29 34.36 6.18
CA HIS A 133 -13.49 35.38 5.15
C HIS A 133 -14.92 35.35 4.62
N LEU A 134 -15.43 34.16 4.25
CA LEU A 134 -16.80 33.96 3.77
C LEU A 134 -17.87 34.38 4.79
N LYS A 135 -17.58 34.26 6.09
CA LYS A 135 -18.48 34.78 7.14
C LYS A 135 -18.64 36.30 7.10
N ARG A 136 -17.61 37.02 6.62
CA ARG A 136 -17.63 38.49 6.48
C ARG A 136 -18.08 38.94 5.09
N HIS A 137 -17.95 38.06 4.09
CA HIS A 137 -18.31 38.30 2.69
C HIS A 137 -19.19 37.15 2.18
N PRO A 138 -20.47 37.08 2.60
CA PRO A 138 -21.38 36.05 2.12
C PRO A 138 -21.69 36.24 0.63
N GLY A 139 -21.78 35.14 -0.12
CA GLY A 139 -22.05 35.15 -1.57
C GLY A 139 -20.80 35.16 -2.46
N GLY A 140 -19.62 35.04 -1.85
CA GLY A 140 -18.35 34.82 -2.52
C GLY A 140 -18.28 33.63 -3.47
N GLY A 141 -18.19 33.89 -4.78
CA GLY A 141 -17.93 32.85 -5.79
C GLY A 141 -16.43 32.62 -6.05
N GLN A 142 -16.12 31.84 -7.10
CA GLN A 142 -14.75 31.47 -7.47
C GLN A 142 -13.81 32.68 -7.63
N ALA A 143 -14.28 33.77 -8.23
CA ALA A 143 -13.45 34.96 -8.43
C ALA A 143 -13.00 35.61 -7.11
N GLU A 144 -13.82 35.54 -6.07
CA GLU A 144 -13.41 36.01 -4.74
C GLU A 144 -12.39 35.07 -4.11
N PHE A 145 -12.58 33.76 -4.28
CA PHE A 145 -11.63 32.76 -3.80
C PHE A 145 -10.25 32.96 -4.42
N GLU A 146 -10.15 33.18 -5.74
CA GLU A 146 -8.87 33.42 -6.42
C GLU A 146 -8.19 34.71 -5.94
N ARG A 147 -8.95 35.81 -5.78
CA ARG A 147 -8.40 37.05 -5.19
C ARG A 147 -7.90 36.82 -3.76
N TRP A 148 -8.72 36.17 -2.94
CA TRP A 148 -8.34 35.86 -1.57
C TRP A 148 -7.08 35.00 -1.52
N LEU A 149 -6.95 33.98 -2.39
CA LEU A 149 -5.76 33.13 -2.50
C LEU A 149 -4.49 33.96 -2.78
N ALA A 150 -4.56 34.89 -3.73
CA ALA A 150 -3.42 35.73 -4.11
C ALA A 150 -2.91 36.61 -2.95
N ASP A 151 -3.81 37.05 -2.06
CA ASP A 151 -3.46 37.91 -0.92
C ASP A 151 -2.94 37.12 0.29
N GLN A 152 -2.92 35.78 0.25
CA GLN A 152 -2.52 35.00 1.40
C GLN A 152 -1.00 34.83 1.48
N PRO A 153 -0.39 35.10 2.66
CA PRO A 153 1.00 34.76 2.87
C PRO A 153 1.18 33.24 2.96
N SER A 154 2.30 32.77 2.41
CA SER A 154 2.80 31.42 2.67
C SER A 154 3.30 31.30 4.10
N LEU A 155 3.28 30.07 4.60
CA LEU A 155 3.66 29.68 5.95
C LEU A 155 4.64 28.52 5.89
N PRO A 156 5.64 28.47 6.78
CA PRO A 156 6.61 27.38 6.81
C PRO A 156 5.94 26.05 7.12
N GLY A 157 6.49 24.96 6.60
CA GLY A 157 6.05 23.60 6.90
C GLY A 157 6.37 23.16 8.32
N TYR A 158 5.92 21.96 8.68
CA TYR A 158 6.22 21.33 9.97
C TYR A 158 7.23 20.19 9.86
N GLY A 159 7.82 20.00 8.67
CA GLY A 159 8.65 18.86 8.34
C GLY A 159 7.84 17.60 8.01
N GLU A 160 8.53 16.48 8.01
CA GLU A 160 7.99 15.16 7.71
C GLU A 160 7.28 14.56 8.93
N CYS A 161 6.41 13.58 8.67
CA CYS A 161 5.83 12.77 9.72
C CYS A 161 6.91 11.97 10.45
N ARG A 162 6.84 11.94 11.79
CA ARG A 162 7.76 11.22 12.68
C ARG A 162 7.57 9.71 12.71
N ALA A 163 6.52 9.19 12.07
CA ALA A 163 6.36 7.74 11.91
C ALA A 163 7.33 7.23 10.82
N ASP A 164 8.25 6.34 11.20
CA ASP A 164 9.38 5.87 10.36
C ASP A 164 8.99 5.40 8.95
N VAL A 165 7.77 4.89 8.79
CA VAL A 165 7.28 4.31 7.53
C VAL A 165 6.47 5.29 6.67
N CYS A 166 6.17 6.47 7.20
CA CYS A 166 5.36 7.49 6.56
C CYS A 166 6.20 8.38 5.65
N ASP A 167 5.67 8.75 4.49
CA ASP A 167 6.26 9.69 3.53
C ASP A 167 5.47 11.01 3.44
N GLU A 168 4.51 11.23 4.35
CA GLU A 168 3.68 12.43 4.34
C GLU A 168 4.27 13.55 5.19
N LEU A 169 3.94 14.78 4.84
CA LEU A 169 4.25 15.95 5.65
C LEU A 169 3.42 15.96 6.93
N ALA A 170 4.03 16.45 8.01
CA ALA A 170 3.32 16.69 9.26
C ALA A 170 2.23 17.75 9.07
N ALA A 171 1.08 17.53 9.69
CA ALA A 171 -0.06 18.45 9.64
C ALA A 171 0.00 19.54 10.71
N SER A 172 0.88 19.37 11.70
CA SER A 172 1.07 20.24 12.84
C SER A 172 2.50 20.13 13.41
N PRO A 173 2.93 21.04 14.29
CA PRO A 173 4.24 20.97 14.95
C PRO A 173 4.46 19.71 15.80
N LEU A 174 3.40 18.92 16.04
CA LEU A 174 3.53 17.62 16.71
C LEU A 174 4.38 16.63 15.89
N GLY A 175 4.59 16.92 14.60
CA GLY A 175 5.39 16.11 13.71
C GLY A 175 4.65 14.86 13.23
N LEU A 176 3.31 14.88 13.19
CA LEU A 176 2.51 13.76 12.68
C LEU A 176 1.69 14.23 11.48
N CYS A 177 1.57 13.38 10.45
CA CYS A 177 0.62 13.62 9.36
C CYS A 177 -0.82 13.54 9.90
N GLY A 178 -1.80 14.00 9.12
CA GLY A 178 -3.19 14.01 9.57
C GLY A 178 -3.74 12.63 9.94
N ALA A 179 -3.29 11.56 9.27
CA ALA A 179 -3.70 10.20 9.57
C ALA A 179 -3.10 9.68 10.89
N HIS A 180 -1.78 9.83 11.07
CA HIS A 180 -1.09 9.42 12.30
C HIS A 180 -1.50 10.29 13.48
N GLU A 181 -1.77 11.58 13.32
CA GLU A 181 -2.27 12.43 14.41
C GLU A 181 -3.64 11.93 14.93
N ARG A 182 -4.56 11.53 14.03
CA ARG A 182 -5.83 10.91 14.43
C ARG A 182 -5.61 9.56 15.12
N GLY A 183 -4.69 8.74 14.62
CA GLY A 183 -4.32 7.47 15.24
C GLY A 183 -3.73 7.65 16.64
N TYR A 184 -2.86 8.63 16.80
CA TYR A 184 -2.22 8.99 18.06
C TYR A 184 -3.24 9.41 19.12
N ILE A 185 -4.20 10.26 18.73
CA ILE A 185 -5.30 10.68 19.60
C ILE A 185 -6.16 9.48 20.00
N ARG A 186 -6.52 8.61 19.05
CA ARG A 186 -7.33 7.42 19.30
C ARG A 186 -6.62 6.43 20.24
N ALA A 187 -5.30 6.34 20.17
CA ALA A 187 -4.48 5.51 21.04
C ALA A 187 -4.29 6.10 22.45
N GLY A 188 -4.95 7.22 22.79
CA GLY A 188 -4.84 7.83 24.11
C GLY A 188 -3.59 8.69 24.31
N ARG A 189 -2.93 9.12 23.21
CA ARG A 189 -1.71 9.94 23.22
C ARG A 189 -0.52 9.32 23.99
N PRO A 190 0.02 8.16 23.57
CA PRO A 190 1.18 7.55 24.22
C PRO A 190 2.38 8.51 24.33
N GLY A 191 2.91 8.69 25.53
CA GLY A 191 3.98 9.65 25.80
C GLY A 191 3.52 11.10 26.04
N GLY A 192 2.22 11.38 25.94
CA GLY A 192 1.65 12.67 26.34
C GLY A 192 2.04 13.86 25.46
N ALA A 193 2.64 13.63 24.29
CA ALA A 193 2.98 14.67 23.32
C ALA A 193 1.73 15.49 22.94
N LYS A 194 1.77 16.80 23.16
CA LYS A 194 0.63 17.71 22.96
C LYS A 194 1.09 19.11 22.55
N LEU A 195 0.21 19.76 21.80
CA LEU A 195 0.38 21.15 21.39
C LEU A 195 -0.39 22.08 22.34
N PRO A 196 0.10 23.31 22.56
CA PRO A 196 -0.66 24.32 23.27
C PRO A 196 -2.01 24.54 22.61
N LYS A 197 -3.06 24.79 23.43
CA LYS A 197 -4.34 25.25 22.90
C LYS A 197 -4.12 26.54 22.11
N ASN A 198 -4.80 26.68 20.97
CA ASN A 198 -4.70 27.85 20.10
C ASN A 198 -3.26 28.21 19.70
N PHE A 199 -2.38 27.21 19.51
CA PHE A 199 -0.97 27.47 19.17
C PHE A 199 -0.80 28.35 17.92
N PHE A 200 -1.74 28.25 16.96
CA PHE A 200 -1.76 29.09 15.77
C PHE A 200 -1.81 30.59 16.08
N ALA A 201 -2.75 30.99 16.95
CA ALA A 201 -2.97 32.40 17.29
C ALA A 201 -1.85 32.93 18.19
N THR A 202 -1.34 32.06 19.06
CA THR A 202 -0.37 32.45 20.09
C THR A 202 1.05 32.43 19.55
N TYR A 203 1.47 31.40 18.83
CA TYR A 203 2.86 31.20 18.43
C TYR A 203 3.07 31.51 16.94
N GLU A 204 2.41 30.79 16.03
CA GLU A 204 2.66 30.95 14.59
C GLU A 204 2.34 32.34 14.03
N ARG A 205 1.41 33.07 14.64
CA ARG A 205 1.06 34.43 14.19
C ARG A 205 2.20 35.42 14.41
N GLY A 206 2.97 35.23 15.47
CA GLY A 206 4.13 36.06 15.80
C GLY A 206 5.45 35.41 15.42
N ASP A 207 5.42 34.41 14.53
CA ASP A 207 6.59 33.62 14.10
C ASP A 207 7.40 33.02 15.27
N ARG A 208 6.69 32.67 16.35
CA ARG A 208 7.31 32.06 17.53
C ARG A 208 7.32 30.53 17.38
N PRO A 209 8.39 29.85 17.83
CA PRO A 209 8.41 28.40 17.86
C PRO A 209 7.27 27.87 18.74
N VAL A 210 6.54 26.88 18.24
CA VAL A 210 5.44 26.25 18.99
C VAL A 210 6.04 25.21 19.94
N PRO A 211 5.93 25.38 21.27
CA PRO A 211 6.49 24.41 22.21
C PRO A 211 5.65 23.13 22.19
N VAL A 212 6.26 22.01 21.79
CA VAL A 212 5.65 20.68 21.93
C VAL A 212 6.05 20.14 23.30
N THR A 213 5.08 19.91 24.17
CA THR A 213 5.33 19.26 25.45
C THR A 213 5.16 17.76 25.28
N CYS A 214 6.12 16.96 25.75
CA CYS A 214 6.07 15.50 25.75
C CYS A 214 6.43 15.00 27.15
N GLU A 215 5.55 14.21 27.76
CA GLU A 215 5.73 13.70 29.13
C GLU A 215 6.71 12.52 29.14
N ASP A 216 6.61 11.65 28.13
CA ASP A 216 7.53 10.55 27.89
C ASP A 216 7.84 10.45 26.39
N GLU A 217 8.97 11.03 26.01
CA GLU A 217 9.48 11.04 24.63
C GLU A 217 9.82 9.63 24.13
N VAL A 218 10.17 8.69 25.02
CA VAL A 218 10.48 7.30 24.64
C VAL A 218 9.19 6.59 24.24
N ALA A 219 8.13 6.72 25.03
CA ALA A 219 6.82 6.16 24.69
C ALA A 219 6.25 6.77 23.41
N PHE A 220 6.40 8.08 23.19
CA PHE A 220 5.97 8.72 21.95
C PHE A 220 6.73 8.18 20.72
N ARG A 221 8.06 8.11 20.80
CA ARG A 221 8.89 7.55 19.72
C ARG A 221 8.60 6.07 19.47
N ALA A 222 8.44 5.27 20.51
CA ALA A 222 8.09 3.87 20.39
C ALA A 222 6.74 3.70 19.67
N TRP A 223 5.76 4.54 20.01
CA TRP A 223 4.49 4.58 19.30
C TRP A 223 4.66 4.95 17.82
N CYS A 224 5.44 5.99 17.51
CA CYS A 224 5.74 6.38 16.12
C CYS A 224 6.36 5.25 15.30
N ARG A 225 7.34 4.52 15.88
CA ARG A 225 8.01 3.38 15.23
C ARG A 225 7.08 2.20 14.97
N ALA A 226 6.10 1.99 15.84
CA ALA A 226 5.13 0.91 15.73
C ALA A 226 4.00 1.21 14.73
N GLN A 227 3.96 2.41 14.14
CA GLN A 227 2.90 2.77 13.20
C GLN A 227 3.06 2.08 11.85
N LEU A 228 1.91 1.86 11.22
CA LEU A 228 1.83 1.40 9.84
C LEU A 228 1.84 2.59 8.87
N PRO A 229 2.19 2.34 7.59
CA PRO A 229 2.03 3.32 6.54
C PRO A 229 0.62 3.91 6.45
N VAL A 230 0.52 5.14 5.93
CA VAL A 230 -0.77 5.69 5.52
C VAL A 230 -1.18 5.02 4.21
N HIS A 231 -2.35 4.38 4.20
CA HIS A 231 -2.88 3.78 2.99
C HIS A 231 -3.36 4.87 2.02
N ARG A 232 -2.79 4.86 0.81
CA ARG A 232 -3.19 5.70 -0.30
C ARG A 232 -3.65 4.84 -1.47
N THR A 233 -4.73 5.26 -2.11
CA THR A 233 -5.25 4.59 -3.29
C THR A 233 -4.22 4.60 -4.41
N GLY A 234 -4.08 3.45 -5.08
CA GLY A 234 -3.06 3.26 -6.10
C GLY A 234 -1.65 3.07 -5.57
N THR A 235 -1.48 2.92 -4.26
CA THR A 235 -0.15 2.67 -3.68
C THR A 235 -0.11 1.40 -2.87
N VAL A 236 1.08 0.81 -2.79
CA VAL A 236 1.43 -0.21 -1.79
C VAL A 236 2.72 0.26 -1.11
N ASN A 237 2.63 0.63 0.16
CA ASN A 237 3.77 1.03 0.96
C ASN A 237 4.33 -0.19 1.70
N LEU A 238 5.55 -0.58 1.31
CA LEU A 238 6.30 -1.69 1.87
C LEU A 238 7.42 -1.23 2.83
N ARG A 239 7.45 0.06 3.19
CA ARG A 239 8.38 0.58 4.21
C ARG A 239 8.03 -0.01 5.57
N GLY A 240 9.07 -0.24 6.38
CA GLY A 240 8.93 -0.90 7.70
C GLY A 240 8.93 -2.42 7.65
N LEU A 241 8.77 -3.02 6.47
CA LEU A 241 9.00 -4.46 6.31
C LEU A 241 10.49 -4.79 6.39
N ARG A 242 10.78 -6.00 6.87
CA ARG A 242 12.13 -6.58 6.81
C ARG A 242 12.59 -6.63 5.33
N PRO A 243 13.86 -6.35 5.02
CA PRO A 243 14.32 -6.27 3.63
C PRO A 243 14.00 -7.50 2.78
N LEU A 244 14.14 -8.70 3.33
CA LEU A 244 13.82 -9.95 2.66
C LEU A 244 12.32 -10.08 2.37
N LEU A 245 11.47 -9.90 3.38
CA LEU A 245 10.01 -9.90 3.22
C LEU A 245 9.54 -8.89 2.17
N ARG A 246 10.11 -7.68 2.15
CA ARG A 246 9.81 -6.68 1.13
C ARG A 246 10.13 -7.20 -0.27
N ALA A 247 11.33 -7.74 -0.45
CA ALA A 247 11.76 -8.29 -1.74
C ALA A 247 10.89 -9.47 -2.19
N GLU A 248 10.46 -10.33 -1.26
CA GLU A 248 9.55 -11.45 -1.53
C GLU A 248 8.16 -11.00 -1.98
N LEU A 249 7.61 -9.94 -1.37
CA LEU A 249 6.35 -9.33 -1.81
C LEU A 249 6.49 -8.69 -3.19
N GLN A 250 7.58 -7.95 -3.44
CA GLN A 250 7.85 -7.35 -4.74
C GLN A 250 7.97 -8.41 -5.84
N TRP A 251 8.73 -9.47 -5.59
CA TRP A 251 8.87 -10.60 -6.51
C TRP A 251 7.55 -11.33 -6.74
N GLY A 252 6.80 -11.58 -5.66
CA GLY A 252 5.48 -12.18 -5.71
C GLY A 252 4.51 -11.41 -6.60
N MET A 253 4.45 -10.08 -6.42
CA MET A 253 3.65 -9.21 -7.28
C MET A 253 4.14 -9.23 -8.74
N TYR A 254 5.44 -9.26 -8.97
CA TYR A 254 5.96 -9.32 -10.33
C TYR A 254 5.55 -10.63 -11.04
N VAL A 255 5.75 -11.78 -10.40
CA VAL A 255 5.40 -13.09 -10.98
C VAL A 255 3.89 -13.24 -11.17
N HIS A 256 3.08 -12.77 -10.21
CA HIS A 256 1.62 -12.69 -10.38
C HIS A 256 1.24 -11.83 -11.60
N GLY A 257 1.99 -10.75 -11.82
CA GLY A 257 1.83 -9.85 -12.97
C GLY A 257 2.00 -10.53 -14.32
N LEU A 258 2.90 -11.51 -14.42
CA LEU A 258 3.17 -12.23 -15.66
C LEU A 258 2.04 -13.21 -16.02
N GLN A 259 1.42 -13.83 -15.02
CA GLN A 259 0.38 -14.85 -15.21
C GLN A 259 -0.68 -14.76 -14.09
N PRO A 260 -1.58 -13.76 -14.14
CA PRO A 260 -2.56 -13.55 -13.08
C PRO A 260 -3.62 -14.66 -13.08
N VAL A 261 -3.60 -15.51 -12.06
CA VAL A 261 -4.59 -16.58 -11.84
C VAL A 261 -5.75 -16.18 -10.94
N ALA A 262 -5.64 -15.02 -10.28
CA ALA A 262 -6.64 -14.46 -9.37
C ALA A 262 -6.56 -12.92 -9.36
N VAL A 263 -7.55 -12.25 -8.79
CA VAL A 263 -7.51 -10.78 -8.64
C VAL A 263 -6.81 -10.41 -7.34
N TRP A 264 -5.70 -9.68 -7.44
CA TRP A 264 -5.02 -9.07 -6.30
C TRP A 264 -5.35 -7.59 -6.22
N HIS A 265 -6.33 -7.21 -5.39
CA HIS A 265 -6.58 -5.80 -5.13
C HIS A 265 -5.43 -5.19 -4.33
N LEU A 266 -4.97 -3.99 -4.69
CA LEU A 266 -3.90 -3.29 -3.96
C LEU A 266 -4.18 -3.13 -2.47
N THR A 267 -5.45 -2.88 -2.08
CA THR A 267 -5.85 -2.82 -0.66
C THR A 267 -5.65 -4.15 0.09
N TRP A 268 -5.70 -5.28 -0.61
CA TRP A 268 -5.42 -6.60 -0.03
C TRP A 268 -3.93 -6.83 0.09
N VAL A 269 -3.15 -6.42 -0.91
CA VAL A 269 -1.68 -6.48 -0.86
C VAL A 269 -1.16 -5.60 0.29
N GLN A 270 -1.64 -4.37 0.43
CA GLN A 270 -1.29 -3.53 1.58
C GLN A 270 -1.73 -4.19 2.89
N SER A 271 -2.96 -4.70 2.98
CA SER A 271 -3.44 -5.33 4.21
C SER A 271 -2.62 -6.57 4.60
N LEU A 272 -2.06 -7.30 3.63
CA LEU A 272 -1.14 -8.40 3.87
C LEU A 272 0.20 -7.87 4.39
N ALA A 273 0.79 -6.86 3.75
CA ALA A 273 2.01 -6.20 4.20
C ALA A 273 1.88 -5.69 5.65
N ASP A 274 0.78 -4.99 5.96
CA ASP A 274 0.47 -4.50 7.31
C ASP A 274 0.37 -5.65 8.33
N GLU A 275 -0.25 -6.78 7.95
CA GLU A 275 -0.36 -7.94 8.83
C GLU A 275 0.99 -8.62 9.06
N CYS A 276 1.83 -8.70 8.05
CA CYS A 276 3.21 -9.18 8.17
C CYS A 276 4.05 -8.26 9.07
N GLN A 277 3.93 -6.93 8.92
CA GLN A 277 4.64 -5.96 9.75
C GLN A 277 4.23 -6.08 11.23
N ARG A 278 2.92 -6.14 11.52
CA ARG A 278 2.41 -6.29 12.90
C ARG A 278 2.90 -7.57 13.58
N ARG A 279 3.15 -8.62 12.81
CA ARG A 279 3.61 -9.93 13.30
C ARG A 279 5.13 -10.10 13.26
N ASP A 280 5.87 -9.07 12.87
CA ASP A 280 7.32 -9.11 12.63
C ASP A 280 7.78 -10.30 11.78
N VAL A 281 7.02 -10.59 10.72
CA VAL A 281 7.35 -11.66 9.76
C VAL A 281 8.67 -11.34 9.07
N GLN A 282 9.61 -12.28 9.11
CA GLN A 282 10.94 -12.12 8.51
C GLN A 282 10.97 -12.53 7.03
N SER A 283 10.18 -13.54 6.67
CA SER A 283 10.08 -14.12 5.34
C SER A 283 8.75 -14.85 5.20
N LEU A 284 8.18 -14.84 3.99
CA LEU A 284 7.04 -15.66 3.60
C LEU A 284 7.46 -17.08 3.24
N ALA A 285 8.73 -17.33 2.91
CA ALA A 285 9.20 -18.67 2.58
C ALA A 285 9.12 -19.60 3.81
N GLY A 286 8.24 -20.59 3.74
CA GLY A 286 8.01 -21.54 4.83
C GLY A 286 7.06 -21.04 5.93
N LEU A 287 6.53 -19.82 5.82
CA LEU A 287 5.48 -19.34 6.71
C LEU A 287 4.19 -20.14 6.47
N ASP A 288 3.60 -20.71 7.50
CA ASP A 288 2.28 -21.33 7.35
C ASP A 288 1.25 -20.25 6.98
N ALA A 289 0.63 -20.38 5.81
CA ALA A 289 -0.40 -19.45 5.35
C ALA A 289 -1.61 -19.40 6.30
N SER A 290 -1.87 -20.45 7.08
CA SER A 290 -3.00 -20.51 8.02
C SER A 290 -2.95 -19.41 9.09
N VAL A 291 -1.78 -18.80 9.34
CA VAL A 291 -1.64 -17.69 10.30
C VAL A 291 -2.47 -16.47 9.90
N PHE A 292 -2.76 -16.30 8.61
CA PHE A 292 -3.60 -15.22 8.09
C PHE A 292 -5.06 -15.64 8.15
N ARG A 293 -5.90 -14.80 8.79
CA ARG A 293 -7.33 -15.12 8.96
C ARG A 293 -8.13 -15.10 7.66
N ARG A 294 -7.67 -14.33 6.66
CA ARG A 294 -8.43 -14.06 5.44
C ARG A 294 -7.98 -15.00 4.33
N ALA A 295 -8.92 -15.77 3.76
CA ALA A 295 -8.62 -16.74 2.71
C ALA A 295 -7.83 -16.17 1.52
N TYR A 296 -8.09 -14.91 1.12
CA TYR A 296 -7.32 -14.28 0.05
C TYR A 296 -5.86 -13.97 0.43
N HIS A 297 -5.56 -13.63 1.70
CA HIS A 297 -4.18 -13.50 2.16
C HIS A 297 -3.48 -14.87 2.13
N GLN A 298 -4.16 -15.93 2.57
CA GLN A 298 -3.61 -17.28 2.53
C GLN A 298 -3.23 -17.69 1.10
N ARG A 299 -4.15 -17.43 0.15
CA ARG A 299 -3.96 -17.75 -1.27
C ARG A 299 -2.84 -16.93 -1.90
N MET A 300 -2.73 -15.64 -1.59
CA MET A 300 -1.60 -14.79 -2.01
C MET A 300 -0.28 -15.36 -1.49
N VAL A 301 -0.19 -15.66 -0.20
CA VAL A 301 1.04 -16.18 0.40
C VAL A 301 1.45 -17.51 -0.23
N GLN A 302 0.50 -18.41 -0.49
CA GLN A 302 0.77 -19.67 -1.19
C GLN A 302 1.29 -19.45 -2.61
N GLU A 303 0.69 -18.51 -3.35
CA GLU A 303 1.14 -18.15 -4.71
C GLU A 303 2.55 -17.54 -4.69
N ILE A 304 2.83 -16.63 -3.76
CA ILE A 304 4.18 -16.08 -3.55
C ILE A 304 5.16 -17.19 -3.21
N GLN A 305 4.82 -18.09 -2.31
CA GLN A 305 5.67 -19.22 -1.93
C GLN A 305 5.99 -20.12 -3.12
N GLN A 306 5.01 -20.40 -3.99
CA GLN A 306 5.25 -21.16 -5.21
C GLN A 306 6.22 -20.43 -6.16
N ALA A 307 6.12 -19.11 -6.28
CA ALA A 307 7.05 -18.30 -7.05
C ALA A 307 8.47 -18.32 -6.45
N LEU A 308 8.58 -18.17 -5.11
CA LEU A 308 9.86 -18.19 -4.40
C LEU A 308 10.54 -19.56 -4.46
N ARG A 309 9.78 -20.66 -4.42
CA ARG A 309 10.35 -22.02 -4.50
C ARG A 309 11.19 -22.24 -5.76
N LYS A 310 10.81 -21.63 -6.87
CA LYS A 310 11.52 -21.76 -8.17
C LYS A 310 12.90 -21.10 -8.16
N ILE A 311 13.15 -20.16 -7.25
CA ILE A 311 14.40 -19.40 -7.17
C ILE A 311 15.21 -19.72 -5.92
N TYR A 312 14.57 -20.18 -4.84
CA TYR A 312 15.23 -20.48 -3.57
C TYR A 312 15.74 -21.92 -3.47
N PHE A 313 15.27 -22.82 -4.33
CA PHE A 313 15.71 -24.21 -4.35
C PHE A 313 16.33 -24.54 -5.70
N THR A 314 17.50 -25.16 -5.66
CA THR A 314 18.11 -25.79 -6.83
C THR A 314 17.30 -27.03 -7.27
N PRO A 315 17.41 -27.48 -8.53
CA PRO A 315 16.76 -28.70 -9.00
C PRO A 315 17.10 -29.96 -8.17
N SER A 316 18.30 -30.02 -7.59
CA SER A 316 18.70 -31.06 -6.63
C SER A 316 17.91 -30.98 -5.33
N GLU A 317 17.80 -29.79 -4.74
CA GLU A 317 17.07 -29.58 -3.48
C GLU A 317 15.55 -29.76 -3.65
N THR A 318 14.99 -29.47 -4.83
CA THR A 318 13.57 -29.74 -5.11
C THR A 318 13.21 -31.23 -5.16
N ARG A 319 14.18 -32.11 -5.47
CA ARG A 319 14.00 -33.58 -5.40
C ARG A 319 14.02 -34.05 -3.95
N ASP A 320 14.99 -33.60 -3.17
CA ASP A 320 15.15 -34.00 -1.76
C ASP A 320 14.04 -33.44 -0.87
N ALA A 321 13.48 -32.28 -1.20
CA ALA A 321 12.32 -31.69 -0.51
C ALA A 321 10.96 -32.22 -1.01
N GLY A 322 10.93 -33.21 -1.91
CA GLY A 322 9.72 -33.91 -2.34
C GLY A 322 8.80 -33.13 -3.30
N TYR A 323 9.28 -32.07 -3.95
CA TYR A 323 8.47 -31.21 -4.81
C TYR A 323 8.36 -31.69 -6.26
N ILE A 324 9.17 -32.68 -6.66
CA ILE A 324 9.08 -33.34 -7.96
C ILE A 324 8.74 -34.80 -7.72
N ALA A 325 7.58 -35.25 -8.18
CA ALA A 325 7.31 -36.68 -8.30
C ALA A 325 8.29 -37.24 -9.32
N SER A 326 9.21 -38.10 -8.88
CA SER A 326 9.99 -38.93 -9.78
C SER A 326 9.02 -39.67 -10.68
N ARG A 327 8.96 -39.31 -11.98
CA ARG A 327 8.27 -40.17 -12.96
C ARG A 327 8.86 -41.56 -12.80
N PRO A 328 8.03 -42.62 -12.69
CA PRO A 328 8.57 -43.98 -12.67
C PRO A 328 9.41 -44.16 -13.92
N SER A 329 10.66 -44.55 -13.75
CA SER A 329 11.53 -44.93 -14.85
C SER A 329 10.86 -46.09 -15.57
N THR A 330 10.40 -45.84 -16.78
CA THR A 330 10.12 -46.90 -17.75
C THR A 330 11.47 -47.46 -18.21
N SER A 331 12.01 -48.40 -17.43
CA SER A 331 13.05 -49.32 -17.87
C SER A 331 12.42 -50.69 -18.05
N GLY A 332 12.47 -51.20 -19.27
CA GLY A 332 11.61 -52.27 -19.76
C GLY A 332 11.94 -53.68 -19.29
N CYS A 333 11.06 -54.59 -19.69
CA CYS A 333 11.36 -56.01 -19.74
C CYS A 333 10.85 -56.56 -21.08
N ALA A 334 11.64 -57.47 -21.61
CA ALA A 334 11.75 -57.84 -23.00
C ALA A 334 10.59 -58.71 -23.52
N SER A 335 10.36 -58.55 -24.82
CA SER A 335 10.19 -59.60 -25.84
C SER A 335 9.76 -60.99 -25.35
N ARG A 336 8.57 -61.43 -25.76
CA ARG A 336 8.30 -62.86 -25.98
C ARG A 336 7.50 -63.08 -27.25
N ALA A 337 8.04 -63.99 -28.05
CA ALA A 337 7.66 -64.37 -29.40
C ALA A 337 6.25 -64.97 -29.51
N ALA A 338 5.65 -64.78 -30.68
CA ALA A 338 4.52 -65.55 -31.17
C ALA A 338 4.91 -67.03 -31.40
N PRO A 339 3.91 -67.92 -31.37
CA PRO A 339 3.84 -68.94 -32.40
C PRO A 339 2.51 -68.88 -33.16
N ALA A 340 2.61 -69.27 -34.42
CA ALA A 340 1.54 -69.34 -35.40
C ALA A 340 0.66 -70.59 -35.22
N THR A 341 -0.64 -70.38 -35.49
CA THR A 341 -1.61 -71.22 -36.24
C THR A 341 -1.96 -72.65 -35.82
N SER A 342 -3.26 -72.94 -36.05
CA SER A 342 -4.02 -74.21 -36.23
C SER A 342 -5.01 -74.37 -35.06
N THR A 343 -6.34 -74.41 -35.22
CA THR A 343 -7.24 -74.82 -36.33
C THR A 343 -8.60 -74.18 -36.10
#